data_AF-A0A6J2KJC5-F1
#
_entry.id   AF-A0A6J2KJC5-F1
#
_cell.length_a   1.000
_cell.length_b   1.000
_cell.length_c   1.000
_cell.angle_alpha   90.00
_cell.angle_beta   90.00
_cell.angle_gamma   90.00
#
_symmetry.space_group_name_H-M   'P 1'
#
loop_
_entity.id
_entity.type
_entity.pdbx_description
1 polymer ?
#
loop_
_entity_poly.entity_id
_entity_poly.type
_entity_poly.pdbx_seq_one_letter_code
_entity_poly.pdbx_strand_id
1 'polypeptide(L)'
;KLVKARCPRLRYRREQWAITGAFSCWQTALDATRSLSRDHAALADLYGGPLAARLQRAADDALRLHRKCRDIVSERHEEVCAALAEAWGAGKAQTAAAHEWRVAAHKLRTAHAARAALAAHSPPRHKKLKALDKELDKRRSRHSAARAHALRARADYVLSLEAANATLQRYFLDDIADIILVRTPAHPHTRNTNHIT
;
A
#
# COMPACT_ATOMS: atom_id res chain seq x y z
N LYS A 1 26.96 57.38 -56.79
CA LYS A 1 25.81 57.62 -57.69
C LYS A 1 24.69 56.67 -57.30
N LEU A 2 23.55 57.18 -56.82
CA LEU A 2 22.19 56.58 -56.83
C LEU A 2 21.36 57.14 -55.68
N VAL A 3 21.03 58.43 -55.72
CA VAL A 3 19.94 58.98 -54.90
C VAL A 3 19.20 60.04 -55.70
N LYS A 4 17.86 59.97 -55.61
CA LYS A 4 16.85 60.99 -55.97
C LYS A 4 16.49 61.14 -57.47
N ALA A 5 15.66 60.22 -57.94
CA ALA A 5 14.58 60.57 -58.86
C ALA A 5 13.24 60.11 -58.26
N ARG A 6 12.72 60.86 -57.28
CA ARG A 6 11.41 60.60 -56.67
C ARG A 6 10.35 61.29 -57.52
N CYS A 7 9.75 60.52 -58.44
CA CYS A 7 8.76 60.94 -59.44
C CYS A 7 7.64 61.83 -58.84
N PRO A 8 7.36 63.04 -59.38
CA PRO A 8 6.35 63.97 -58.86
C PRO A 8 4.91 63.42 -58.90
N ARG A 9 4.56 62.61 -59.91
CA ARG A 9 3.23 61.96 -60.03
C ARG A 9 2.91 61.01 -58.87
N LEU A 10 3.92 60.34 -58.33
CA LEU A 10 3.79 59.49 -57.14
C LEU A 10 3.60 60.33 -55.86
N ARG A 11 4.11 61.57 -55.80
CA ARG A 11 3.90 62.48 -54.67
C ARG A 11 2.48 63.04 -54.65
N TYR A 12 1.98 63.50 -55.79
CA TYR A 12 0.61 64.01 -55.94
C TYR A 12 -0.45 62.93 -55.63
N ARG A 13 -0.24 61.68 -56.09
CA ARG A 13 -1.11 60.56 -55.68
C ARG A 13 -1.04 60.27 -54.18
N ARG A 14 0.12 60.42 -53.54
CA ARG A 14 0.31 60.20 -52.10
C ARG A 14 -0.44 61.23 -51.24
N GLU A 15 -0.55 62.46 -51.71
CA GLU A 15 -1.29 63.53 -51.02
C GLU A 15 -2.82 63.31 -51.09
N GLN A 16 -3.32 62.66 -52.14
CA GLN A 16 -4.75 62.32 -52.31
C GLN A 16 -5.16 60.97 -51.69
N TRP A 17 -4.20 60.15 -51.23
CA TRP A 17 -4.49 58.81 -50.69
C TRP A 17 -5.40 58.85 -49.47
N ALA A 18 -5.32 59.87 -48.63
CA ALA A 18 -6.20 60.01 -47.46
C ALA A 18 -7.71 60.08 -47.82
N ILE A 19 -8.04 60.35 -49.08
CA ILE A 19 -9.40 60.63 -49.56
C ILE A 19 -10.01 59.41 -50.30
N THR A 20 -9.24 58.36 -50.58
CA THR A 20 -9.72 57.13 -51.26
C THR A 20 -10.11 56.03 -50.27
N GLY A 21 -11.30 55.44 -50.44
CA GLY A 21 -11.79 54.34 -49.57
C GLY A 21 -10.84 53.13 -49.49
N ALA A 22 -10.09 52.85 -50.56
CA ALA A 22 -9.07 51.80 -50.57
C ALA A 22 -7.90 52.06 -49.60
N PHE A 23 -7.51 53.33 -49.39
CA PHE A 23 -6.49 53.70 -48.42
C PHE A 23 -6.97 53.51 -46.98
N SER A 24 -8.23 53.86 -46.70
CA SER A 24 -8.87 53.61 -45.40
C SER A 24 -8.96 52.11 -45.08
N CYS A 25 -9.37 51.28 -46.04
CA CYS A 25 -9.37 49.82 -45.88
C CYS A 25 -7.97 49.27 -45.59
N TRP A 26 -6.96 49.75 -46.33
CA TRP A 26 -5.57 49.32 -46.11
C TRP A 26 -5.03 49.77 -44.75
N GLN A 27 -5.31 51.01 -44.34
CA GLN A 27 -4.94 51.53 -43.02
C GLN A 27 -5.57 50.71 -41.89
N THR A 28 -6.86 50.39 -42.02
CA THR A 28 -7.58 49.52 -41.07
C THR A 28 -6.95 48.13 -40.98
N ALA A 29 -6.57 47.53 -42.12
CA ALA A 29 -5.89 46.23 -42.14
C ALA A 29 -4.51 46.26 -41.45
N LEU A 30 -3.74 47.35 -41.64
CA LEU A 30 -2.46 47.53 -40.96
C LEU A 30 -2.64 47.68 -39.45
N ASP A 31 -3.62 48.47 -39.01
CA ASP A 31 -3.87 48.69 -37.58
C ASP A 31 -4.40 47.42 -36.91
N ALA A 32 -5.24 46.64 -37.60
CA ALA A 32 -5.65 45.30 -37.16
C ALA A 32 -4.45 44.35 -37.01
N THR A 33 -3.53 44.32 -37.98
CA THR A 33 -2.32 43.49 -37.93
C THR A 33 -1.41 43.89 -36.77
N ARG A 34 -1.23 45.20 -36.54
CA ARG A 34 -0.48 45.72 -35.38
C ARG A 34 -1.13 45.36 -34.06
N SER A 35 -2.47 45.40 -33.99
CA SER A 35 -3.20 44.97 -32.80
C SER A 35 -2.98 43.49 -32.52
N LEU A 36 -3.17 42.64 -33.53
CA LEU A 36 -2.95 41.20 -33.42
C LEU A 36 -1.51 40.88 -32.99
N SER A 37 -0.51 41.61 -33.49
CA SER A 37 0.88 41.46 -33.06
C SER A 37 1.08 41.77 -31.58
N ARG A 38 0.38 42.77 -31.01
CA ARG A 38 0.43 43.08 -29.59
C ARG A 38 -0.23 41.99 -28.75
N ASP A 39 -1.37 41.47 -29.23
CA ASP A 39 -2.08 40.38 -28.54
C ASP A 39 -1.22 39.10 -28.52
N HIS A 40 -0.54 38.77 -29.61
CA HIS A 40 0.41 37.65 -29.64
C HIS A 40 1.59 37.84 -28.70
N ALA A 41 2.13 39.06 -28.57
CA ALA A 41 3.19 39.36 -27.61
C ALA A 41 2.69 39.17 -26.16
N ALA A 42 1.49 39.66 -25.84
CA ALA A 42 0.88 39.46 -24.53
C ALA A 42 0.63 37.98 -24.20
N LEU A 43 0.17 37.19 -25.17
CA LEU A 43 0.02 35.74 -25.02
C LEU A 43 1.37 35.04 -24.80
N ALA A 44 2.42 35.46 -25.51
CA ALA A 44 3.77 34.91 -25.34
C ALA A 44 4.29 35.15 -23.91
N ASP A 45 4.09 36.35 -23.36
CA ASP A 45 4.46 36.67 -21.98
C ASP A 45 3.67 35.83 -20.96
N LEU A 46 2.36 35.63 -21.18
CA LEU A 46 1.51 34.78 -20.33
C LEU A 46 1.92 33.31 -20.35
N TYR A 47 2.24 32.78 -21.54
CA TYR A 47 2.67 31.39 -21.70
C TYR A 47 4.08 31.15 -21.15
N GLY A 48 5.01 32.05 -21.44
CA GLY A 48 6.42 31.92 -21.04
C GLY A 48 6.66 32.18 -19.55
N GLY A 49 5.85 33.03 -18.90
CA GLY A 49 6.03 33.35 -17.48
C GLY A 49 5.01 32.63 -16.57
N PRO A 50 3.81 33.21 -16.36
CA PRO A 50 2.85 32.71 -15.38
C PRO A 50 2.40 31.27 -15.60
N LEU A 51 2.07 30.88 -16.85
CA LEU A 51 1.62 29.53 -17.15
C LEU A 51 2.75 28.51 -16.95
N ALA A 52 3.93 28.77 -17.53
CA ALA A 52 5.11 27.93 -17.34
C ALA A 52 5.45 27.74 -15.85
N ALA A 53 5.46 28.81 -15.05
CA ALA A 53 5.74 28.73 -13.61
C ALA A 53 4.66 27.96 -12.82
N ARG A 54 3.38 28.00 -13.24
CA ARG A 54 2.32 27.20 -12.63
C ARG A 54 2.46 25.72 -12.98
N LEU A 55 2.75 25.40 -14.24
CA LEU A 55 2.99 24.03 -14.70
C LEU A 55 4.21 23.42 -14.02
N GLN A 56 5.31 24.18 -13.88
CA GLN A 56 6.49 23.71 -13.17
C GLN A 56 6.19 23.37 -11.71
N ARG A 57 5.47 24.25 -10.99
CA ARG A 57 5.05 23.99 -9.61
C ARG A 57 4.15 22.75 -9.52
N ALA A 58 3.19 22.61 -10.43
CA ALA A 58 2.32 21.44 -10.47
C ALA A 58 3.11 20.14 -10.73
N ALA A 59 4.13 20.20 -11.59
CA ALA A 59 5.02 19.07 -11.84
C ALA A 59 5.86 18.71 -10.60
N ASP A 60 6.43 19.71 -9.92
CA ASP A 60 7.21 19.51 -8.69
C ASP A 60 6.33 18.91 -7.57
N ASP A 61 5.09 19.40 -7.45
CA ASP A 61 4.11 18.89 -6.49
C ASP A 61 3.68 17.46 -6.82
N ALA A 62 3.45 17.14 -8.10
CA ALA A 62 3.14 15.78 -8.53
C ALA A 62 4.30 14.81 -8.22
N LEU A 63 5.54 15.20 -8.47
CA LEU A 63 6.73 14.40 -8.13
C LEU A 63 6.90 14.22 -6.62
N ARG A 64 6.62 15.26 -5.83
CA ARG A 64 6.65 15.17 -4.37
C ARG A 64 5.56 14.26 -3.84
N LEU A 65 4.33 14.37 -4.35
CA LEU A 65 3.22 13.51 -3.98
C LEU A 65 3.50 12.06 -4.34
N HIS A 66 3.97 11.79 -5.56
CA HIS A 66 4.34 10.44 -6.00
C HIS A 66 5.36 9.78 -5.05
N ARG A 67 6.43 10.49 -4.68
CA ARG A 67 7.42 9.98 -3.72
C ARG A 67 6.79 9.64 -2.37
N LYS A 68 5.99 10.55 -1.81
CA LYS A 68 5.28 10.31 -0.55
C LYS A 68 4.34 9.11 -0.62
N CYS A 69 3.52 9.00 -1.67
CA CYS A 69 2.63 7.88 -1.88
C CYS A 69 3.42 6.56 -1.95
N ARG A 70 4.53 6.53 -2.70
CA ARG A 70 5.38 5.35 -2.80
C ARG A 70 5.95 4.94 -1.43
N ASP A 71 6.44 5.91 -0.65
CA ASP A 71 7.03 5.64 0.66
C ASP A 71 5.95 5.10 1.64
N ILE A 72 4.73 5.67 1.63
CA ILE A 72 3.59 5.17 2.42
C ILE A 72 3.19 3.75 1.99
N VAL A 73 3.13 3.46 0.68
CA VAL A 73 2.85 2.10 0.19
C VAL A 73 3.91 1.13 0.70
N SER A 74 5.19 1.51 0.66
CA SER A 74 6.28 0.66 1.16
C SER A 74 6.10 0.34 2.64
N GLU A 75 5.85 1.36 3.47
CA GLU A 75 5.61 1.19 4.91
C GLU A 75 4.42 0.27 5.19
N ARG A 76 3.28 0.50 4.53
CA ARG A 76 2.08 -0.35 4.68
C ARG A 76 2.33 -1.78 4.19
N HIS A 77 3.10 -1.95 3.11
CA HIS A 77 3.46 -3.27 2.61
C HIS A 77 4.38 -4.03 3.59
N GLU A 78 5.35 -3.34 4.19
CA GLU A 78 6.23 -3.89 5.23
C GLU A 78 5.43 -4.36 6.45
N GLU A 79 4.42 -3.60 6.91
CA GLU A 79 3.51 -4.01 7.98
C GLU A 79 2.77 -5.31 7.65
N VAL A 80 2.23 -5.44 6.43
CA VAL A 80 1.57 -6.66 5.96
C VAL A 80 2.55 -7.84 5.94
N CYS A 81 3.76 -7.64 5.42
CA CYS A 81 4.80 -8.66 5.39
C CYS A 81 5.19 -9.12 6.79
N ALA A 82 5.32 -8.20 7.75
CA ALA A 82 5.65 -8.52 9.14
C ALA A 82 4.54 -9.37 9.78
N ALA A 83 3.27 -8.96 9.65
CA ALA A 83 2.14 -9.71 10.21
C ALA A 83 2.03 -11.13 9.61
N LEU A 84 2.27 -11.28 8.31
CA LEU A 84 2.31 -12.58 7.65
C LEU A 84 3.48 -13.44 8.12
N ALA A 85 4.65 -12.85 8.33
CA ALA A 85 5.82 -13.55 8.84
C ALA A 85 5.61 -14.07 10.27
N GLU A 86 4.99 -13.26 11.13
CA GLU A 86 4.59 -13.66 12.49
C GLU A 86 3.59 -14.82 12.45
N ALA A 87 2.53 -14.72 11.65
CA ALA A 87 1.55 -15.79 11.51
C ALA A 87 2.16 -17.10 11.00
N TRP A 88 3.07 -17.01 10.03
CA TRP A 88 3.80 -18.16 9.52
C TRP A 88 4.72 -18.79 10.57
N GLY A 89 5.45 -17.96 11.33
CA GLY A 89 6.29 -18.40 12.44
C GLY A 89 5.48 -19.14 13.52
N ALA A 90 4.34 -18.57 13.91
CA ALA A 90 3.43 -19.19 14.87
C ALA A 90 2.83 -20.51 14.33
N GLY A 91 2.52 -20.58 13.03
CA GLY A 91 2.07 -21.81 12.38
C GLY A 91 3.12 -22.93 12.42
N LYS A 92 4.39 -22.60 12.24
CA LYS A 92 5.50 -23.56 12.41
C LYS A 92 5.61 -24.05 13.86
N ALA A 93 5.54 -23.14 14.82
CA ALA A 93 5.58 -23.52 16.25
C ALA A 93 4.39 -24.42 16.61
N GLN A 94 3.19 -24.11 16.11
CA GLN A 94 1.97 -24.90 16.30
C GLN A 94 2.10 -26.32 15.71
N THR A 95 2.61 -26.45 14.49
CA THR A 95 2.79 -27.78 13.86
C THR A 95 3.83 -28.62 14.57
N ALA A 96 4.95 -28.02 15.01
CA ALA A 96 5.99 -28.68 15.80
C ALA A 96 5.43 -29.16 17.16
N ALA A 97 4.76 -28.29 17.91
CA ALA A 97 4.16 -28.64 19.19
C ALA A 97 3.08 -29.72 19.05
N ALA A 98 2.27 -29.68 17.98
CA ALA A 98 1.29 -30.73 17.68
C ALA A 98 1.96 -32.08 17.39
N HIS A 99 3.10 -32.10 16.69
CA HIS A 99 3.86 -33.31 16.45
C HIS A 99 4.39 -33.90 17.76
N GLU A 100 5.02 -33.10 18.62
CA GLU A 100 5.53 -33.54 19.92
C GLU A 100 4.42 -34.12 20.81
N TRP A 101 3.26 -33.47 20.85
CA TRP A 101 2.10 -33.97 21.58
C TRP A 101 1.62 -35.34 21.06
N ARG A 102 1.57 -35.53 19.73
CA ARG A 102 1.22 -36.82 19.11
C ARG A 102 2.23 -37.91 19.47
N VAL A 103 3.53 -37.59 19.45
CA VAL A 103 4.60 -38.52 19.86
C VAL A 103 4.46 -38.89 21.34
N ALA A 104 4.19 -37.93 22.22
CA ALA A 104 3.95 -38.18 23.64
C ALA A 104 2.70 -39.03 23.88
N ALA A 105 1.62 -38.78 23.11
CA ALA A 105 0.39 -39.57 23.16
C ALA A 105 0.62 -41.02 22.74
N HIS A 106 1.40 -41.24 21.67
CA HIS A 106 1.78 -42.59 21.23
C HIS A 106 2.59 -43.32 22.32
N LYS A 107 3.61 -42.66 22.88
CA LYS A 107 4.42 -43.21 23.99
C LYS A 107 3.62 -43.53 25.25
N LEU A 108 2.54 -42.81 25.52
CA LEU A 108 1.63 -43.09 26.62
C LEU A 108 0.76 -44.33 26.32
N ARG A 109 0.20 -44.42 25.10
CA ARG A 109 -0.59 -45.58 24.65
C ARG A 109 0.20 -46.88 24.69
N THR A 110 1.46 -46.86 24.24
CA THR A 110 2.32 -48.05 24.28
C THR A 110 2.66 -48.47 25.71
N ALA A 111 2.91 -47.51 26.62
CA ALA A 111 3.12 -47.81 28.03
C ALA A 111 1.86 -48.40 28.71
N HIS A 112 0.67 -47.89 28.36
CA HIS A 112 -0.61 -48.46 28.80
C HIS A 112 -0.79 -49.92 28.33
N ALA A 113 -0.51 -50.20 27.05
CA ALA A 113 -0.60 -51.54 26.48
C ALA A 113 0.39 -52.51 27.15
N ALA A 114 1.63 -52.08 27.39
CA ALA A 114 2.65 -52.89 28.08
C ALA A 114 2.25 -53.23 29.53
N ARG A 115 1.67 -52.27 30.26
CA ARG A 115 1.12 -52.50 31.61
C ARG A 115 -0.03 -53.50 31.56
N ALA A 116 -0.98 -53.34 30.64
CA ALA A 116 -2.14 -54.23 30.51
C ALA A 116 -1.72 -55.67 30.17
N ALA A 117 -0.77 -55.84 29.25
CA ALA A 117 -0.23 -57.15 28.91
C ALA A 117 0.45 -57.84 30.12
N LEU A 118 1.20 -57.09 30.93
CA LEU A 118 1.82 -57.65 32.14
C LEU A 118 0.80 -57.99 33.24
N ALA A 119 -0.29 -57.22 33.35
CA ALA A 119 -1.37 -57.48 34.30
C ALA A 119 -2.15 -58.76 33.98
N ALA A 120 -2.21 -59.15 32.71
CA ALA A 120 -2.85 -60.39 32.25
C ALA A 120 -2.01 -61.65 32.48
N HIS A 121 -0.75 -61.55 32.92
CA HIS A 121 0.09 -62.71 33.21
C HIS A 121 -0.30 -63.39 34.53
N SER A 122 -0.40 -64.72 34.53
CA SER A 122 -0.53 -65.56 35.74
C SER A 122 0.74 -66.43 35.90
N PRO A 123 1.48 -66.36 37.02
CA PRO A 123 1.21 -65.59 38.24
C PRO A 123 1.54 -64.08 38.13
N PRO A 124 0.86 -63.23 38.91
CA PRO A 124 0.99 -61.78 38.83
C PRO A 124 2.37 -61.27 39.28
N ARG A 125 3.05 -60.51 38.40
CA ARG A 125 4.38 -59.92 38.67
C ARG A 125 4.27 -58.55 39.36
N HIS A 126 3.76 -58.52 40.60
CA HIS A 126 3.43 -57.30 41.36
C HIS A 126 4.55 -56.25 41.44
N LYS A 127 5.82 -56.65 41.64
CA LYS A 127 6.96 -55.70 41.68
C LYS A 127 7.18 -54.99 40.34
N LYS A 128 7.03 -55.70 39.21
CA LYS A 128 7.17 -55.14 37.87
C LYS A 128 5.97 -54.25 37.50
N LEU A 129 4.76 -54.61 37.94
CA LEU A 129 3.57 -53.77 37.80
C LEU A 129 3.76 -52.41 38.50
N LYS A 130 4.19 -52.38 39.78
CA LYS A 130 4.49 -51.12 40.47
C LYS A 130 5.53 -50.25 39.77
N ALA A 131 6.52 -50.84 39.11
CA ALA A 131 7.52 -50.11 38.33
C ALA A 131 6.91 -49.50 37.05
N LEU A 132 6.08 -50.25 36.33
CA LEU A 132 5.36 -49.75 35.16
C LEU A 132 4.36 -48.65 35.52
N ASP A 133 3.75 -48.70 36.70
CA ASP A 133 2.82 -47.67 37.17
C ASP A 133 3.53 -46.32 37.33
N LYS A 134 4.72 -46.32 37.96
CA LYS A 134 5.56 -45.12 38.07
C LYS A 134 5.97 -44.56 36.71
N GLU A 135 6.35 -45.43 35.78
CA GLU A 135 6.71 -45.00 34.42
C GLU A 135 5.49 -44.46 33.67
N LEU A 136 4.31 -45.05 33.85
CA LEU A 136 3.08 -44.61 33.23
C LEU A 136 2.67 -43.22 33.73
N ASP A 137 2.76 -42.96 35.03
CA ASP A 137 2.48 -41.63 35.58
C ASP A 137 3.48 -40.58 35.07
N LYS A 138 4.76 -40.94 34.89
CA LYS A 138 5.76 -40.10 34.22
C LYS A 138 5.42 -39.83 32.75
N ARG A 139 4.85 -40.80 32.01
CA ARG A 139 4.39 -40.59 30.63
C ARG A 139 3.12 -39.74 30.57
N ARG A 140 2.21 -39.88 31.55
CA ARG A 140 1.01 -39.04 31.68
C ARG A 140 1.36 -37.58 31.91
N SER A 141 2.28 -37.29 32.84
CA SER A 141 2.71 -35.92 33.11
C SER A 141 3.36 -35.27 31.87
N ARG A 142 4.22 -36.00 31.16
CA ARG A 142 4.82 -35.55 29.88
C ARG A 142 3.77 -35.31 28.79
N HIS A 143 2.80 -36.20 28.64
CA HIS A 143 1.71 -36.02 27.68
C HIS A 143 0.85 -34.79 28.02
N SER A 144 0.54 -34.59 29.31
CA SER A 144 -0.23 -33.44 29.78
C SER A 144 0.49 -32.11 29.52
N ALA A 145 1.79 -32.05 29.84
CA ALA A 145 2.63 -30.89 29.55
C ALA A 145 2.72 -30.60 28.04
N ALA A 146 2.96 -31.63 27.21
CA ALA A 146 3.00 -31.48 25.75
C ALA A 146 1.66 -31.04 25.17
N ARG A 147 0.54 -31.54 25.73
CA ARG A 147 -0.81 -31.10 25.34
C ARG A 147 -1.03 -29.63 25.67
N ALA A 148 -0.66 -29.19 26.86
CA ALA A 148 -0.78 -27.80 27.26
C ALA A 148 0.06 -26.87 26.35
N HIS A 149 1.29 -27.26 26.03
CA HIS A 149 2.14 -26.54 25.08
C HIS A 149 1.51 -26.45 23.68
N ALA A 150 1.02 -27.58 23.13
CA ALA A 150 0.38 -27.60 21.82
C ALA A 150 -0.90 -26.77 21.76
N LEU A 151 -1.68 -26.71 22.85
CA LEU A 151 -2.88 -25.87 22.93
C LEU A 151 -2.52 -24.39 22.99
N ARG A 152 -1.47 -24.01 23.73
CA ARG A 152 -0.96 -22.62 23.75
C ARG A 152 -0.46 -22.20 22.38
N ALA A 153 0.42 -22.97 21.76
CA ALA A 153 0.94 -22.68 20.43
C ALA A 153 -0.17 -22.59 19.36
N ARG A 154 -1.26 -23.37 19.51
CA ARG A 154 -2.44 -23.25 18.64
C ARG A 154 -3.20 -21.94 18.88
N ALA A 155 -3.36 -21.52 20.13
CA ALA A 155 -4.01 -20.24 20.45
C ALA A 155 -3.20 -19.07 19.89
N ASP A 156 -1.88 -19.07 20.10
CA ASP A 156 -0.98 -18.03 19.58
C ASP A 156 -1.03 -17.97 18.05
N TYR A 157 -1.04 -19.13 17.37
CA TYR A 157 -1.20 -19.18 15.92
C TYR A 157 -2.53 -18.56 15.46
N VAL A 158 -3.64 -18.91 16.10
CA VAL A 158 -4.96 -18.35 15.73
C VAL A 158 -4.97 -16.84 15.91
N LEU A 159 -4.46 -16.32 17.04
CA LEU A 159 -4.38 -14.87 17.29
C LEU A 159 -3.51 -14.15 16.24
N SER A 160 -2.34 -14.71 15.92
CA SER A 160 -1.47 -14.14 14.90
C SER A 160 -2.09 -14.16 13.49
N LEU A 161 -2.88 -15.18 13.19
CA LEU A 161 -3.57 -15.31 11.90
C LEU A 161 -4.75 -14.34 11.79
N GLU A 162 -5.49 -14.13 12.89
CA GLU A 162 -6.53 -13.10 12.97
C GLU A 162 -5.94 -11.69 12.81
N ALA A 163 -4.83 -11.40 13.48
CA ALA A 163 -4.12 -10.14 13.33
C ALA A 163 -3.64 -9.93 11.89
N ALA A 164 -3.02 -10.94 11.26
CA ALA A 164 -2.59 -10.86 9.87
C ALA A 164 -3.76 -10.63 8.90
N ASN A 165 -4.89 -11.30 9.11
CA ASN A 165 -6.10 -11.10 8.31
C ASN A 165 -6.67 -9.69 8.47
N ALA A 166 -6.70 -9.15 9.69
CA ALA A 166 -7.15 -7.78 9.94
C ALA A 166 -6.23 -6.76 9.23
N THR A 167 -4.91 -6.95 9.32
CA THR A 167 -3.94 -6.09 8.63
C THR A 167 -4.10 -6.16 7.11
N LEU A 168 -4.29 -7.36 6.54
CA LEU A 168 -4.56 -7.53 5.11
C LEU A 168 -5.85 -6.83 4.67
N GLN A 169 -6.93 -6.98 5.44
CA GLN A 169 -8.19 -6.32 5.14
C GLN A 169 -8.04 -4.80 5.13
N ARG A 170 -7.41 -4.22 6.16
CA ARG A 170 -7.12 -2.78 6.20
C ARG A 170 -6.27 -2.34 5.01
N TYR A 171 -5.22 -3.11 4.67
CA TYR A 171 -4.33 -2.78 3.56
C TYR A 171 -5.06 -2.68 2.21
N PHE A 172 -5.91 -3.66 1.90
CA PHE A 172 -6.60 -3.70 0.61
C PHE A 172 -7.86 -2.85 0.54
N LEU A 173 -8.57 -2.68 1.66
CA LEU A 173 -9.84 -1.95 1.68
C LEU A 173 -9.65 -0.47 1.97
N ASP A 174 -8.71 -0.11 2.84
CA ASP A 174 -8.50 1.27 3.28
C ASP A 174 -7.20 1.84 2.69
N ASP A 175 -6.03 1.26 3.01
CA ASP A 175 -4.73 1.90 2.70
C ASP A 175 -4.51 2.06 1.18
N ILE A 176 -4.69 1.02 0.38
CA ILE A 176 -4.56 1.10 -1.08
C ILE A 176 -5.62 2.03 -1.68
N ALA A 177 -6.86 1.96 -1.19
CA ALA A 177 -7.95 2.78 -1.70
C ALA A 177 -7.68 4.27 -1.47
N ASP A 178 -7.21 4.65 -0.28
CA ASP A 178 -6.87 6.02 0.07
C ASP A 178 -5.69 6.55 -0.75
N ILE A 179 -4.68 5.71 -1.01
CA ILE A 179 -3.51 6.06 -1.80
C ILE A 179 -3.86 6.24 -3.28
N ILE A 180 -4.66 5.34 -3.86
CA ILE A 180 -5.06 5.40 -5.28
C ILE A 180 -6.01 6.55 -5.53
N LEU A 181 -7.02 6.73 -4.66
CA LEU A 181 -8.04 7.74 -4.86
C LEU A 181 -7.56 9.16 -4.56
N VAL A 182 -6.30 9.33 -4.11
CA VAL A 182 -5.75 10.58 -3.55
C VAL A 182 -6.88 11.30 -2.84
N ARG A 183 -7.50 10.61 -1.87
CA ARG A 183 -8.66 11.19 -1.18
C ARG A 183 -8.12 12.42 -0.49
N THR A 184 -8.34 13.58 -1.10
CA THR A 184 -8.19 14.88 -0.46
C THR A 184 -8.81 14.72 0.93
N PRO A 185 -8.11 15.06 2.02
CA PRO A 185 -8.55 14.74 3.36
C PRO A 185 -9.91 15.43 3.60
N ALA A 186 -10.98 14.72 3.29
CA ALA A 186 -12.34 15.15 3.47
C ALA A 186 -12.70 14.81 4.91
N HIS A 187 -12.20 15.65 5.81
CA HIS A 187 -12.47 15.70 7.24
C HIS A 187 -12.20 14.42 8.07
N PRO A 188 -11.77 14.57 9.32
CA PRO A 188 -11.68 13.45 10.25
C PRO A 188 -13.11 13.05 10.65
N HIS A 189 -13.74 12.17 9.87
CA HIS A 189 -14.90 11.45 10.40
C HIS A 189 -14.39 10.38 11.34
N THR A 190 -14.45 10.74 12.63
CA THR A 190 -14.56 9.84 13.77
C THR A 190 -15.47 8.65 13.44
N ARG A 191 -14.91 7.55 12.93
CA ARG A 191 -15.61 6.26 12.98
C ARG A 191 -15.31 5.65 14.34
N ASN A 192 -16.23 5.99 15.23
CA ASN A 192 -16.46 5.37 16.52
C ASN A 192 -16.45 3.85 16.34
N THR A 193 -15.40 3.20 16.82
CA THR A 193 -15.35 1.75 17.04
C THR A 193 -16.20 1.42 18.26
N ASN A 194 -17.52 1.45 18.10
CA ASN A 194 -18.42 0.85 19.08
C ASN A 194 -18.63 -0.62 18.71
N HIS A 195 -17.79 -1.45 19.32
CA HIS A 195 -18.15 -2.65 20.07
C HIS A 195 -19.57 -3.24 19.92
N ILE A 196 -19.57 -4.56 19.71
CA ILE A 196 -20.51 -5.58 20.25
C ILE A 196 -21.87 -5.75 19.52
N THR A 197 -21.98 -6.82 18.72
CA THR A 197 -22.74 -8.07 19.03
C THR A 197 -22.35 -9.17 18.07
#